data_AF-A0A1G7P9X6-F1
#
_entry.id   AF-A0A1G7P9X6-F1
#
_cell.length_a   1.000
_cell.length_b   1.000
_cell.length_c   1.000
_cell.angle_alpha   90.00
_cell.angle_beta   90.00
_cell.angle_gamma   90.00
#
_symmetry.space_group_name_H-M   'P 1'
#
loop_
_entity.id
_entity.type
_entity.pdbx_description
1 polymer ?
#
loop_
_entity_poly.entity_id
_entity_poly.type
_entity_poly.pdbx_seq_one_letter_code
_entity_poly.pdbx_strand_id
1 'polypeptide(L)'
;MYTKPGRLNRLIVAAASSASVGNDKPKLANELTEKLVQVRKRETFGHWELDTVVSSRGESKACVATFIERKTRHYLAMRMPDRNAYR
;
A
#
# COMPACT_ATOMS: atom_id res chain seq x y z
N MET A 1 -16.13 -9.85 -8.50
CA MET A 1 -15.13 -8.87 -8.04
C MET A 1 -15.20 -8.83 -6.53
N TYR A 2 -14.20 -9.39 -5.84
CA TYR A 2 -14.25 -9.50 -4.38
C TYR A 2 -12.97 -8.89 -3.80
N THR A 3 -13.01 -7.60 -3.48
CA THR A 3 -12.01 -7.00 -2.59
C THR A 3 -12.48 -7.29 -1.18
N LYS A 4 -11.86 -8.24 -0.46
CA LYS A 4 -12.03 -8.31 1.00
C LYS A 4 -11.37 -7.05 1.58
N PRO A 5 -12.12 -6.10 2.16
CA PRO A 5 -11.51 -5.02 2.90
C PRO A 5 -11.26 -5.54 4.31
N GLY A 6 -10.00 -5.80 4.67
CA GLY A 6 -9.69 -6.06 6.07
C GLY A 6 -8.53 -7.01 6.32
N ARG A 7 -7.31 -6.45 6.34
CA ARG A 7 -6.30 -6.81 7.35
C ARG A 7 -5.06 -5.94 7.36
N LEU A 8 -4.82 -5.13 6.33
CA LEU A 8 -3.63 -4.26 6.25
C LEU A 8 -3.82 -2.90 6.93
N ASN A 9 -5.04 -2.34 6.95
CA ASN A 9 -5.29 -1.07 7.62
C ASN A 9 -5.29 -1.16 9.17
N ARG A 10 -5.25 -2.36 9.76
CA ARG A 10 -5.25 -2.53 11.22
C ARG A 10 -3.83 -2.52 11.82
N LEU A 11 -2.81 -2.94 11.06
CA LEU A 11 -1.42 -2.98 11.54
C LEU A 11 -0.81 -1.57 11.67
N ILE A 12 -1.18 -0.65 10.77
CA ILE A 12 -0.67 0.73 10.81
C ILE A 12 -1.27 1.50 12.00
N VAL A 13 -2.51 1.21 12.40
CA VAL A 13 -3.19 1.90 13.51
C VAL A 13 -2.78 1.32 14.88
N ALA A 14 -2.53 0.01 14.99
CA ALA A 14 -2.17 -0.62 16.25
C ALA A 14 -0.77 -0.22 16.77
N ALA A 15 0.19 0.04 15.88
CA ALA A 15 1.54 0.45 16.27
C ALA A 15 1.60 1.85 16.91
N ALA A 16 0.54 2.67 16.77
CA ALA A 16 0.48 4.00 17.33
C ALA A 16 0.10 4.05 18.83
N SER A 17 -0.26 2.90 19.45
CA SER A 17 -0.81 2.89 20.82
C SER A 17 0.13 2.34 21.90
N SER A 18 1.35 1.88 21.60
CA SER A 18 2.19 1.22 22.62
C SER A 18 3.70 1.39 22.42
N ALA A 19 4.17 2.63 22.29
CA ALA A 19 5.59 2.93 22.46
C ALA A 19 5.77 4.01 23.53
N SER A 20 6.15 3.58 24.74
CA SER A 20 6.45 4.38 25.92
C SER A 20 7.32 5.60 25.61
N VAL A 21 6.94 6.75 26.15
CA VAL A 21 7.56 8.06 25.93
C VAL A 21 9.03 8.06 26.34
N GLY A 22 9.91 8.37 25.38
CA GLY A 22 11.31 8.76 25.57
C GLY A 22 11.54 10.05 24.78
N ASN A 23 12.33 10.97 25.32
CA ASN A 23 12.30 12.40 24.98
C ASN A 23 12.75 12.77 23.54
N ASP A 24 13.25 11.82 22.74
CA ASP A 24 13.69 12.03 21.35
C ASP A 24 12.63 11.64 20.29
N LYS A 25 11.48 11.11 20.73
CA LYS A 25 10.39 10.64 19.86
C LYS A 25 9.54 11.70 19.13
N PRO A 26 9.42 12.98 19.55
CA PRO A 26 8.46 13.88 18.92
C PRO A 26 8.87 14.30 17.50
N LYS A 27 10.17 14.41 17.21
CA LYS A 27 10.66 14.82 15.88
C LYS A 27 10.37 13.77 14.80
N LEU A 28 10.70 12.51 15.06
CA LEU A 28 10.47 11.41 14.12
C LEU A 28 8.96 11.19 13.84
N ALA A 29 8.13 11.34 14.87
CA ALA A 29 6.67 11.21 14.74
C ALA A 29 6.07 12.34 13.89
N ASN A 30 6.58 13.57 14.04
CA ASN A 30 6.14 14.71 13.24
C ASN A 30 6.52 14.57 11.77
N GLU A 31 7.76 14.18 11.47
CA GLU A 31 8.23 13.96 10.10
C GLU A 31 7.46 12.82 9.39
N LEU A 32 7.15 11.74 10.12
CA LEU A 32 6.34 10.65 9.57
C LEU A 32 4.92 11.14 9.26
N THR A 33 4.33 11.94 10.15
CA THR A 33 2.98 12.49 9.96
C THR A 33 2.93 13.42 8.75
N GLU A 34 3.89 14.32 8.61
CA GLU A 34 4.01 15.23 7.47
C GLU A 34 4.15 14.47 6.15
N LYS A 35 5.01 13.44 6.10
CA LYS A 35 5.17 12.58 4.92
C LYS A 35 3.88 11.84 4.56
N LEU A 36 3.14 11.33 5.54
CA LEU A 36 1.86 10.66 5.31
C LEU A 36 0.79 11.63 4.77
N VAL A 37 0.78 12.88 5.24
CA VAL A 37 -0.10 13.94 4.72
C VAL A 37 0.27 14.29 3.28
N GLN A 38 1.56 14.46 2.97
CA GLN A 38 2.03 14.73 1.60
C GLN A 38 1.66 13.61 0.63
N VAL A 39 1.88 12.35 1.02
CA VAL A 39 1.47 11.19 0.22
C VAL A 39 -0.02 11.31 -0.08
N ARG A 40 -0.88 11.53 0.93
CA ARG A 40 -2.34 11.66 0.80
C ARG A 40 -2.79 12.77 -0.16
N LYS A 41 -2.08 13.90 -0.24
CA LYS A 41 -2.40 15.01 -1.14
C LYS A 41 -2.20 14.68 -2.63
N ARG A 42 -1.37 13.69 -2.97
CA ARG A 42 -1.13 13.23 -4.37
C ARG A 42 -0.54 14.31 -5.30
N GLU A 43 0.20 15.27 -4.74
CA GLU A 43 0.73 16.42 -5.49
C GLU A 43 2.14 16.18 -6.07
N THR A 44 2.83 15.15 -5.61
CA THR A 44 4.22 14.82 -5.96
C THR A 44 4.30 13.53 -6.79
N PHE A 45 5.21 13.53 -7.78
CA PHE A 45 5.49 12.34 -8.58
C PHE A 45 6.31 11.33 -7.77
N GLY A 46 6.11 10.04 -8.03
CA GLY A 46 6.88 8.96 -7.41
C GLY A 46 6.13 8.24 -6.28
N HIS A 47 4.86 8.58 -6.06
CA HIS A 47 3.98 7.79 -5.22
C HIS A 47 3.23 6.79 -6.08
N TRP A 48 3.45 5.50 -5.84
CA TRP A 48 2.85 4.41 -6.60
C TRP A 48 1.87 3.62 -5.74
N GLU A 49 0.69 3.34 -6.27
CA GLU A 49 -0.24 2.35 -5.75
C GLU A 49 -0.08 1.06 -6.56
N LEU A 50 -0.01 -0.06 -5.86
CA LEU A 50 0.03 -1.39 -6.45
C LEU A 50 -1.24 -2.13 -6.02
N ASP A 51 -1.95 -2.67 -7.00
CA ASP A 51 -3.07 -3.58 -6.78
C ASP A 51 -2.87 -4.85 -7.63
N THR A 52 -3.56 -5.91 -7.25
CA THR A 52 -3.55 -7.17 -8.00
C THR A 52 -4.97 -7.66 -8.22
N VAL A 53 -5.37 -7.78 -9.49
CA VAL A 53 -6.66 -8.35 -9.87
C VAL A 53 -6.50 -9.86 -10.08
N VAL A 54 -7.26 -10.64 -9.32
CA VAL A 54 -7.26 -12.11 -9.43
C VAL A 54 -8.53 -12.55 -10.16
N SER A 55 -8.39 -13.47 -11.11
CA SER A 55 -9.54 -14.08 -11.78
C SER A 55 -10.29 -15.03 -10.83
N SER A 56 -11.61 -15.01 -10.85
CA SER A 56 -12.46 -15.94 -10.06
C SER A 56 -12.54 -17.36 -10.64
N ARG A 57 -11.81 -17.65 -11.72
CA ARG A 57 -11.79 -18.98 -12.36
C ARG A 57 -10.99 -19.95 -11.49
N GLY A 58 -11.68 -20.49 -10.47
CA GLY A 58 -11.42 -21.72 -9.71
C GLY A 58 -10.01 -21.95 -9.16
N GLU A 59 -9.03 -22.10 -10.05
CA GLU A 59 -7.70 -22.64 -9.77
C GLU A 59 -6.55 -21.81 -10.37
N SER A 60 -6.87 -20.76 -11.14
CA SER A 60 -5.84 -19.93 -11.76
C SER A 60 -5.05 -19.16 -10.71
N LYS A 61 -3.75 -19.46 -10.61
CA LYS A 61 -2.77 -18.68 -9.83
C LYS A 61 -2.39 -17.36 -10.50
N ALA A 62 -2.73 -17.22 -11.79
CA ALA A 62 -2.42 -16.02 -12.54
C ALA A 62 -3.25 -14.82 -12.06
N CYS A 63 -2.61 -13.67 -12.00
CA CYS A 63 -3.21 -12.40 -11.65
C CYS A 63 -2.66 -11.28 -12.55
N VAL A 64 -3.32 -10.13 -12.53
CA VAL A 64 -2.83 -8.92 -13.20
C VAL A 64 -2.39 -7.96 -12.11
N ALA A 65 -1.11 -7.60 -12.11
CA ALA A 65 -0.59 -6.55 -11.25
C ALA A 65 -0.79 -5.21 -11.95
N THR A 66 -1.34 -4.24 -11.23
CA THR A 66 -1.57 -2.88 -11.73
C THR A 66 -0.80 -1.90 -10.88
N PHE A 67 0.13 -1.17 -11.50
CA PHE A 67 0.89 -0.09 -10.90
C PHE A 67 0.29 1.23 -11.36
N ILE A 68 -0.01 2.10 -10.41
CA ILE A 68 -0.66 3.38 -10.65
C ILE A 68 0.17 4.47 -10.00
N GLU A 69 0.69 5.38 -10.80
CA GLU A 69 1.33 6.59 -10.26
C GLU A 69 0.22 7.57 -9.81
N ARG A 70 0.25 8.04 -8.56
CA ARG A 70 -0.91 8.71 -7.95
C ARG A 70 -1.17 10.12 -8.46
N LYS A 71 -0.13 10.85 -8.88
CA LYS A 71 -0.25 12.24 -9.33
C LYS A 71 -0.74 12.30 -10.78
N THR A 72 -0.04 11.59 -11.64
CA THR A 72 -0.20 11.58 -13.09
C THR A 72 -1.17 10.51 -13.58
N ARG A 73 -1.56 9.57 -12.71
CA ARG A 73 -2.48 8.48 -13.03
C ARG A 73 -2.00 7.63 -14.20
N HIS A 74 -0.68 7.49 -14.37
CA HIS A 74 -0.11 6.56 -15.32
C HIS A 74 -0.33 5.12 -14.83
N TYR A 75 -0.85 4.29 -15.73
CA TYR A 75 -1.19 2.89 -15.47
C TYR A 75 -0.19 1.98 -16.16
N LEU A 76 0.37 1.03 -15.42
CA LEU A 76 1.12 -0.10 -15.95
C LEU A 76 0.44 -1.38 -15.47
N ALA A 77 -0.03 -2.21 -16.40
CA ALA A 77 -0.65 -3.50 -16.11
C ALA A 77 0.24 -4.62 -16.63
N MET A 78 0.55 -5.57 -15.76
CA MET A 78 1.39 -6.72 -16.09
C MET A 78 0.69 -8.01 -15.70
N ARG A 79 0.67 -8.98 -16.63
CA ARG A 79 0.18 -10.33 -16.35
C ARG A 79 1.24 -11.08 -15.55
N MET A 80 0.89 -11.55 -14.37
CA MET A 80 1.71 -12.40 -13.54
C MET A 80 1.17 -13.84 -13.58
N PRO A 81 2.03 -14.86 -13.81
CA PRO A 81 1.60 -16.26 -13.89
C PRO A 81 1.28 -16.86 -12.51
N ASP A 82 1.92 -16.36 -11.45
CA ASP A 82 1.65 -16.74 -10.05
C ASP A 82 1.62 -15.47 -9.19
N ARG A 83 0.76 -15.47 -8.16
CA ARG A 83 0.62 -14.40 -7.17
C ARG A 83 1.46 -14.60 -5.92
N ASN A 84 2.08 -15.77 -5.76
CA ASN A 84 2.93 -16.06 -4.62
C ASN A 84 4.26 -15.30 -4.74
N ALA A 85 4.68 -14.66 -3.65
CA ALA A 85 6.05 -14.17 -3.53
C ALA A 85 6.99 -15.39 -3.45
N TYR A 86 8.18 -15.28 -4.05
CA TYR A 86 9.24 -16.27 -3.85
C TYR A 86 9.52 -16.34 -2.35
N ARG A 87 9.48 -17.55 -1.79
CA ARG A 87 9.84 -17.83 -0.39
C ARG A 87 11.21 -18.49 -0.36
#